data_AF-A0A7L4I8U8-F1
#
_entry.id   AF-A0A7L4I8U8-F1
#
_cell.length_a   1.000
_cell.length_b   1.000
_cell.length_c   1.000
_cell.angle_alpha   90.00
_cell.angle_beta   90.00
_cell.angle_gamma   90.00
#
_symmetry.space_group_name_H-M   'P 1'
#
loop_
_entity.id
_entity.type
_entity.pdbx_description
1 polymer ?
#
loop_
_entity_poly.entity_id
_entity_poly.type
_entity_poly.pdbx_seq_one_letter_code
_entity_poly.pdbx_strand_id
1 'polypeptide(L)'
;SEDEMEEANGNNPIDIEVEQNKESKKEVPPAETVPQVKKEKHSTQAKNRAKRKPPKGMFLSQEDVEAVSANATAATTVLRQLDMELVSIKRQIQNIKQTNSALKEKLEGGVEQYRLPEVVQKFNARWTTDEQLLAVQAIRKYGRDFQAISDVIGNKSVVQVKNFFVNYRRRFNIDEVLQEWEAEHGKEETNGTNSQKPVKSPDNSTKMSEEEDEVNPV
;
A
#
# COMPACT_ATOMS: atom_id res chain seq x y z
N SER A 1 -23.10 38.19 -39.70
CA SER A 1 -22.91 39.11 -38.58
C SER A 1 -22.91 38.27 -37.33
N GLU A 2 -21.84 37.51 -37.08
CA GLU A 2 -20.54 37.99 -36.51
C GLU A 2 -20.81 38.54 -35.10
N ASP A 3 -20.30 37.98 -34.01
CA ASP A 3 -18.89 37.66 -33.79
C ASP A 3 -18.62 36.32 -33.07
N GLU A 4 -17.67 35.60 -33.64
CA GLU A 4 -16.82 34.56 -33.04
C GLU A 4 -15.58 35.24 -32.42
N MET A 5 -15.12 34.78 -31.24
CA MET A 5 -13.72 34.91 -30.78
C MET A 5 -13.42 33.65 -29.94
N GLU A 6 -12.63 32.70 -30.46
CA GLU A 6 -11.19 32.45 -30.14
C GLU A 6 -10.97 32.27 -28.62
N GLU A 7 -10.45 31.15 -28.11
CA GLU A 7 -9.07 30.70 -28.30
C GLU A 7 -8.87 29.17 -28.11
N ALA A 8 -7.80 28.70 -28.77
CA ALA A 8 -7.24 27.36 -28.71
C ALA A 8 -6.20 27.20 -27.57
N ASN A 9 -6.17 26.02 -26.94
CA ASN A 9 -4.99 25.23 -26.54
C ASN A 9 -5.47 24.17 -25.53
N GLY A 10 -5.31 22.87 -25.74
CA GLY A 10 -4.08 22.21 -26.17
C GLY A 10 -3.24 21.88 -24.93
N ASN A 11 -3.63 20.86 -24.15
CA ASN A 11 -2.76 20.32 -23.10
C ASN A 11 -2.82 18.79 -23.11
N ASN A 12 -1.87 18.21 -23.83
CA ASN A 12 -1.59 16.78 -23.88
C ASN A 12 -1.06 16.29 -22.51
N PRO A 13 -1.41 15.07 -22.07
CA PRO A 13 -0.68 14.39 -21.01
C PRO A 13 0.64 13.82 -21.59
N ILE A 14 1.75 14.25 -21.02
CA ILE A 14 3.11 13.82 -21.38
C ILE A 14 3.32 12.36 -20.96
N ASP A 15 3.58 11.53 -21.96
CA ASP A 15 4.05 10.16 -21.91
C ASP A 15 5.54 10.17 -21.52
N ILE A 16 5.93 9.43 -20.47
CA ILE A 16 7.33 9.32 -20.03
C ILE A 16 7.91 8.06 -20.66
N GLU A 17 8.41 8.19 -21.89
CA GLU A 17 9.34 7.23 -22.49
C GLU A 17 10.78 7.59 -22.12
N VAL A 18 11.49 6.64 -21.51
CA VAL A 18 12.91 6.73 -21.20
C VAL A 18 13.71 6.30 -22.45
N GLU A 19 14.23 7.27 -23.20
CA GLU A 19 15.27 7.02 -24.21
C GLU A 19 16.67 7.10 -23.60
N GLN A 20 17.47 6.07 -23.86
CA GLN A 20 18.90 6.03 -23.56
C GLN A 20 19.71 6.80 -24.60
N ASN A 21 20.74 7.46 -24.07
CA ASN A 21 21.62 8.44 -24.67
C ASN A 21 22.37 8.00 -25.96
N LYS A 22 22.41 8.93 -26.92
CA LYS A 22 23.41 9.22 -27.98
C LYS A 22 24.87 9.03 -27.48
N GLU A 23 25.96 8.83 -28.23
CA GLU A 23 26.41 9.13 -29.61
C GLU A 23 27.77 8.38 -29.79
N SER A 24 28.24 7.92 -30.96
CA SER A 24 29.27 8.64 -31.75
C SER A 24 29.82 7.79 -32.93
N LYS A 25 30.17 8.52 -34.00
CA LYS A 25 30.60 8.11 -35.35
C LYS A 25 32.06 7.65 -35.47
N LYS A 26 32.27 6.64 -36.36
CA LYS A 26 33.14 6.61 -37.58
C LYS A 26 34.65 6.93 -37.48
N GLU A 27 35.51 5.95 -37.81
CA GLU A 27 36.61 6.08 -38.81
C GLU A 27 37.39 4.75 -39.06
N VAL A 28 37.78 4.52 -40.31
CA VAL A 28 38.64 3.46 -40.91
C VAL A 28 39.41 4.18 -42.04
N PRO A 29 40.72 3.98 -42.36
CA PRO A 29 41.29 2.77 -43.04
C PRO A 29 42.83 2.55 -42.86
N PRO A 30 43.58 1.84 -43.75
CA PRO A 30 43.59 0.38 -44.03
C PRO A 30 45.02 -0.25 -44.03
N ALA A 31 45.15 -1.59 -44.05
CA ALA A 31 46.19 -2.30 -44.83
C ALA A 31 46.04 -3.85 -44.82
N GLU A 32 45.81 -4.35 -46.04
CA GLU A 32 46.02 -5.65 -46.71
C GLU A 32 46.62 -6.88 -45.97
N THR A 33 46.00 -8.05 -46.20
CA THR A 33 46.59 -9.18 -46.97
C THR A 33 45.51 -10.24 -47.30
N VAL A 34 45.74 -11.00 -48.37
CA VAL A 34 44.77 -11.57 -49.33
C VAL A 34 44.35 -13.04 -49.00
N PRO A 35 43.61 -13.81 -49.85
CA PRO A 35 42.30 -14.41 -49.52
C PRO A 35 42.32 -15.95 -49.39
N GLN A 36 41.33 -16.55 -48.72
CA GLN A 36 40.99 -17.96 -48.97
C GLN A 36 39.48 -18.21 -48.98
N VAL A 37 38.98 -18.48 -50.18
CA VAL A 37 37.69 -19.10 -50.47
C VAL A 37 37.85 -20.61 -50.27
N LYS A 38 37.03 -21.24 -49.40
CA LYS A 38 36.12 -22.34 -49.76
C LYS A 38 35.54 -23.10 -48.56
N LYS A 39 34.22 -23.31 -48.72
CA LYS A 39 33.38 -24.42 -48.26
C LYS A 39 32.96 -24.45 -46.79
N GLU A 40 31.76 -23.90 -46.59
CA GLU A 40 30.79 -24.34 -45.59
C GLU A 40 30.75 -25.87 -45.49
N LYS A 41 30.92 -26.38 -44.27
CA LYS A 41 30.31 -27.62 -43.82
C LYS A 41 29.39 -27.28 -42.65
N HIS A 42 28.12 -27.58 -42.85
CA HIS A 42 27.08 -27.57 -41.82
C HIS A 42 27.57 -28.19 -40.51
N SER A 43 27.44 -27.43 -39.41
CA SER A 43 27.31 -28.00 -38.07
C SER A 43 25.93 -27.62 -37.54
N THR A 44 25.00 -28.56 -37.64
CA THR A 44 23.61 -28.45 -37.17
C THR A 44 23.51 -28.75 -35.68
N GLN A 45 24.20 -27.97 -34.84
CA GLN A 45 24.24 -28.26 -33.40
C GLN A 45 24.04 -27.01 -32.52
N ALA A 46 23.06 -26.16 -32.85
CA ALA A 46 22.71 -25.01 -31.98
C ALA A 46 21.26 -24.51 -32.06
N LYS A 47 20.27 -25.32 -32.51
CA LYS A 47 18.89 -24.82 -32.78
C LYS A 47 17.73 -25.49 -32.02
N ASN A 48 17.97 -26.23 -30.92
CA ASN A 48 16.89 -26.96 -30.24
C ASN A 48 16.50 -26.47 -28.83
N ARG A 49 17.05 -25.34 -28.35
CA ARG A 49 16.75 -24.87 -26.98
C ARG A 49 15.53 -23.94 -26.86
N ALA A 50 15.02 -23.40 -27.97
CA ALA A 50 13.90 -22.47 -28.00
C ALA A 50 12.50 -23.14 -27.94
N LYS A 51 12.41 -24.48 -27.92
CA LYS A 51 11.14 -25.23 -28.08
C LYS A 51 10.44 -25.64 -26.78
N ARG A 52 10.89 -25.16 -25.61
CA ARG A 52 10.44 -25.69 -24.30
C ARG A 52 9.30 -24.91 -23.64
N LYS A 53 8.83 -23.82 -24.24
CA LYS A 53 7.75 -23.00 -23.69
C LYS A 53 6.55 -23.04 -24.63
N PRO A 54 5.31 -23.12 -24.11
CA PRO A 54 4.11 -22.94 -24.93
C PRO A 54 4.14 -21.62 -25.71
N PRO A 55 3.37 -21.52 -26.81
CA PRO A 55 3.19 -20.27 -27.53
C PRO A 55 2.74 -19.13 -26.60
N LYS A 56 3.06 -17.88 -26.95
CA LYS A 56 2.64 -16.71 -26.17
C LYS A 56 1.11 -16.67 -26.03
N GLY A 57 0.62 -16.50 -24.81
CA GLY A 57 -0.82 -16.49 -24.51
C GLY A 57 -1.45 -17.88 -24.37
N MET A 58 -0.67 -18.96 -24.54
CA MET A 58 -1.10 -20.32 -24.27
C MET A 58 -0.55 -20.78 -22.92
N PHE A 59 -1.41 -21.33 -22.08
CA PHE A 59 -1.05 -21.85 -20.76
C PHE A 59 -1.22 -23.37 -20.78
N LEU A 60 -0.12 -24.08 -20.57
CA LEU A 60 -0.08 -25.54 -20.51
C LEU A 60 0.81 -25.92 -19.32
N SER A 61 0.20 -26.46 -18.27
CA SER A 61 0.90 -27.00 -17.11
C SER A 61 0.63 -28.51 -17.01
N GLN A 62 1.54 -29.25 -16.38
CA GLN A 62 1.34 -30.70 -16.19
C GLN A 62 0.10 -30.97 -15.32
N GLU A 63 -0.07 -30.19 -14.25
CA GLU A 63 -1.18 -30.29 -13.30
C GLU A 63 -2.54 -30.05 -13.99
N ASP A 64 -2.66 -28.99 -14.79
CA ASP A 64 -3.93 -28.68 -15.48
C ASP A 64 -4.28 -29.75 -16.52
N VAL A 65 -3.27 -30.27 -17.24
CA VAL A 65 -3.47 -31.35 -18.23
C VAL A 65 -3.95 -32.62 -17.53
N GLU A 66 -3.34 -33.00 -16.41
CA GLU A 66 -3.77 -34.15 -15.61
C GLU A 66 -5.19 -33.94 -15.05
N ALA A 67 -5.49 -32.77 -14.48
CA ALA A 67 -6.78 -32.46 -13.91
C ALA A 67 -7.92 -32.50 -14.94
N VAL A 68 -7.71 -31.95 -16.14
CA VAL A 68 -8.71 -31.91 -17.22
C VAL A 68 -8.88 -33.28 -17.89
N SER A 69 -7.83 -34.09 -17.96
CA SER A 69 -7.85 -35.42 -18.59
C SER A 69 -8.20 -36.58 -17.65
N ALA A 70 -8.39 -36.31 -16.35
CA ALA A 70 -8.63 -37.33 -15.32
C ALA A 70 -9.81 -38.26 -15.61
N ASN A 71 -10.87 -37.77 -16.27
CA ASN A 71 -12.00 -38.58 -16.73
C ASN A 71 -12.80 -37.87 -17.85
N ALA A 72 -13.78 -38.56 -18.43
CA ALA A 72 -14.58 -38.06 -19.56
C ALA A 72 -15.33 -36.74 -19.29
N THR A 73 -15.63 -36.43 -18.03
CA THR A 73 -16.39 -35.23 -17.63
C THR A 73 -15.53 -34.16 -16.95
N ALA A 74 -14.27 -34.47 -16.60
CA ALA A 74 -13.42 -33.64 -15.76
C ALA A 74 -13.25 -32.22 -16.30
N ALA A 75 -13.03 -32.08 -17.61
CA ALA A 75 -12.97 -30.79 -18.31
C ALA A 75 -14.22 -29.93 -18.02
N THR A 76 -15.42 -30.51 -18.16
CA THR A 76 -16.67 -29.78 -17.95
C THR A 76 -16.93 -29.47 -16.49
N THR A 77 -16.46 -30.32 -15.57
CA THR A 77 -16.57 -30.10 -14.13
C THR A 77 -15.70 -28.93 -13.69
N VAL A 78 -14.43 -28.89 -14.11
CA VAL A 78 -13.49 -27.81 -13.78
C VAL A 78 -14.01 -26.47 -14.30
N LEU A 79 -14.48 -26.42 -15.55
CA LEU A 79 -15.03 -25.19 -16.12
C LEU A 79 -16.29 -24.70 -15.37
N ARG A 80 -17.21 -25.60 -15.02
CA ARG A 80 -18.40 -25.24 -14.21
C ARG A 80 -18.03 -24.72 -12.82
N GLN A 81 -17.03 -25.32 -12.18
CA GLN A 81 -16.55 -24.85 -10.87
C GLN A 81 -15.99 -23.43 -10.96
N LEU A 82 -15.17 -23.14 -11.98
CA LEU A 82 -14.64 -21.79 -12.22
C LEU A 82 -15.76 -20.79 -12.53
N ASP A 83 -16.79 -21.18 -13.29
CA ASP A 83 -17.96 -20.33 -13.54
C ASP A 83 -18.72 -20.01 -12.24
N MET A 84 -18.88 -20.98 -11.35
CA MET A 84 -19.50 -20.78 -10.04
C MET A 84 -18.67 -19.85 -9.15
N GLU A 85 -17.35 -20.03 -9.11
CA GLU A 85 -16.44 -19.14 -8.38
C GLU A 85 -16.49 -17.71 -8.93
N LEU A 86 -16.50 -17.56 -10.26
CA LEU A 86 -16.63 -16.26 -10.92
C LEU A 86 -17.93 -15.56 -10.52
N VAL A 87 -19.06 -16.28 -10.50
CA VAL A 87 -20.35 -15.72 -10.05
C VAL A 87 -20.32 -15.36 -8.57
N SER A 88 -19.69 -16.19 -7.73
CA SER A 88 -19.56 -15.94 -6.30
C SER A 88 -18.76 -14.67 -6.01
N ILE A 89 -17.60 -14.52 -6.66
CA ILE A 89 -16.74 -13.35 -6.53
C ILE A 89 -17.45 -12.11 -7.08
N LYS A 90 -18.14 -12.20 -8.23
CA LYS A 90 -18.95 -11.09 -8.76
C LYS A 90 -20.02 -10.63 -7.77
N ARG A 91 -20.71 -11.55 -7.10
CA ARG A 91 -21.70 -11.22 -6.06
C ARG A 91 -21.05 -10.55 -4.85
N GLN A 92 -19.90 -11.04 -4.40
CA GLN A 92 -19.14 -10.43 -3.31
C GLN A 92 -18.71 -8.99 -3.66
N ILE A 93 -18.25 -8.77 -4.89
CA ILE A 93 -17.90 -7.42 -5.40
C ILE A 93 -19.11 -6.49 -5.34
N GLN A 94 -20.30 -6.95 -5.76
CA GLN A 94 -21.51 -6.11 -5.70
C GLN A 94 -21.90 -5.76 -4.26
N ASN A 95 -21.77 -6.71 -3.33
CA ASN A 95 -22.03 -6.46 -1.91
C ASN A 95 -21.08 -5.39 -1.34
N ILE A 96 -19.77 -5.54 -1.57
CA ILE A 96 -18.76 -4.56 -1.14
C ILE A 96 -19.02 -3.20 -1.80
N LYS A 97 -19.40 -3.18 -3.08
CA LYS A 97 -19.74 -1.93 -3.79
C LYS A 97 -20.90 -1.21 -3.13
N GLN A 98 -21.95 -1.92 -2.73
CA GLN A 98 -23.10 -1.35 -2.05
C GLN A 98 -22.73 -0.82 -0.66
N THR A 99 -21.98 -1.60 0.13
CA THR A 99 -21.49 -1.16 1.45
C THR A 99 -20.62 0.08 1.34
N ASN A 100 -19.67 0.10 0.40
CA ASN A 100 -18.80 1.25 0.18
C ASN A 100 -19.57 2.47 -0.33
N SER A 101 -20.61 2.27 -1.14
CA SER A 101 -21.49 3.38 -1.55
C SER A 101 -22.14 4.05 -0.35
N ALA A 102 -22.71 3.25 0.57
CA ALA A 102 -23.32 3.78 1.79
C ALA A 102 -22.29 4.45 2.73
N LEU A 103 -21.06 3.91 2.81
CA LEU A 103 -19.99 4.55 3.60
C LEU A 103 -19.53 5.87 2.97
N LYS A 104 -19.47 5.96 1.63
CA LYS A 104 -19.14 7.21 0.94
C LYS A 104 -20.19 8.29 1.16
N GLU A 105 -21.47 7.92 1.14
CA GLU A 105 -22.58 8.83 1.45
C GLU A 105 -22.48 9.37 2.89
N LYS A 106 -22.12 8.52 3.86
CA LYS A 106 -21.89 8.97 5.25
C LYS A 106 -20.71 9.93 5.41
N LEU A 107 -19.76 9.93 4.47
CA LEU A 107 -18.60 10.82 4.46
C LEU A 107 -18.78 11.99 3.48
N GLU A 108 -19.99 12.16 2.93
CA GLU A 108 -20.32 13.29 2.07
C GLU A 108 -20.12 14.62 2.81
N GLY A 109 -19.59 15.63 2.11
CA GLY A 109 -19.21 16.90 2.72
C GLY A 109 -17.84 16.90 3.42
N GLY A 110 -17.23 15.73 3.65
CA GLY A 110 -15.88 15.61 4.21
C GLY A 110 -15.76 16.21 5.62
N VAL A 111 -14.61 16.83 5.90
CA VAL A 111 -14.31 17.46 7.21
C VAL A 111 -14.07 18.96 7.12
N GLU A 112 -14.41 19.59 5.98
CA GLU A 112 -14.11 21.01 5.74
C GLU A 112 -14.77 21.93 6.76
N GLN A 113 -16.00 21.65 7.17
CA GLN A 113 -16.70 22.42 8.21
C GLN A 113 -16.05 22.31 9.61
N TYR A 114 -15.21 21.30 9.83
CA TYR A 114 -14.47 21.08 11.07
C TYR A 114 -13.01 21.55 10.97
N ARG A 115 -12.59 22.06 9.80
CA ARG A 115 -11.22 22.50 9.56
C ARG A 115 -10.98 23.84 10.25
N LEU A 116 -10.05 23.87 11.20
CA LEU A 116 -9.61 25.11 11.84
C LEU A 116 -8.55 25.82 10.99
N PRO A 117 -8.51 27.17 10.99
CA PRO A 117 -7.42 27.91 10.35
C PRO A 117 -6.06 27.58 10.97
N GLU A 118 -5.03 27.47 10.13
CA GLU A 118 -3.66 27.20 10.58
C GLU A 118 -3.02 28.47 11.15
N VAL A 119 -2.52 28.39 12.38
CA VAL A 119 -1.87 29.51 13.07
C VAL A 119 -0.37 29.45 12.81
N VAL A 120 0.13 30.35 11.95
CA VAL A 120 1.55 30.44 11.63
C VAL A 120 2.22 31.45 12.54
N GLN A 121 3.05 30.98 13.47
CA GLN A 121 3.85 31.81 14.38
C GLN A 121 5.35 31.55 14.20
N LYS A 122 6.15 32.60 14.42
CA LYS A 122 7.62 32.47 14.41
C LYS A 122 8.11 31.91 15.73
N PHE A 123 9.07 30.98 15.68
CA PHE A 123 9.69 30.45 16.88
C PHE A 123 10.43 31.51 17.68
N ASN A 124 10.30 31.46 19.01
CA ASN A 124 10.92 32.38 19.94
C ASN A 124 11.73 31.62 21.00
N ALA A 125 12.96 32.07 21.27
CA ALA A 125 13.83 31.45 22.27
C ALA A 125 13.48 31.80 23.73
N ARG A 126 12.83 32.95 23.96
CA ARG A 126 12.43 33.38 25.30
C ARG A 126 11.21 32.58 25.76
N TRP A 127 11.27 32.07 26.99
CA TRP A 127 10.15 31.41 27.66
C TRP A 127 9.41 32.39 28.57
N THR A 128 8.19 32.75 28.21
CA THR A 128 7.29 33.51 29.10
C THR A 128 6.72 32.59 30.19
N THR A 129 6.20 33.16 31.27
CA THR A 129 5.55 32.36 32.32
C THR A 129 4.37 31.56 31.76
N ASP A 130 3.54 32.18 30.91
CA ASP A 130 2.39 31.53 30.29
C ASP A 130 2.81 30.33 29.43
N GLU A 131 3.87 30.46 28.64
CA GLU A 131 4.41 29.35 27.83
C GLU A 131 4.96 28.22 28.69
N GLN A 132 5.58 28.53 29.84
CA GLN A 132 6.08 27.51 30.77
C GLN A 132 4.92 26.73 31.40
N LEU A 133 3.84 27.43 31.79
CA LEU A 133 2.63 26.81 32.35
C LEU A 133 1.89 25.98 31.29
N LEU A 134 1.82 26.45 30.04
CA LEU A 134 1.29 25.67 28.91
C LEU A 134 2.14 24.42 28.66
N ALA A 135 3.47 24.52 28.70
CA ALA A 135 4.36 23.39 28.53
C ALA A 135 4.12 22.32 29.61
N VAL A 136 4.03 22.71 30.89
CA VAL A 136 3.77 21.75 31.99
C VAL A 136 2.42 21.04 31.82
N GLN A 137 1.37 21.77 31.46
CA GLN A 137 0.05 21.19 31.17
C GLN A 137 0.08 20.25 29.94
N ALA A 138 0.80 20.64 28.90
CA ALA A 138 0.97 19.83 27.70
C ALA A 138 1.75 18.54 28.01
N ILE A 139 2.81 18.61 28.83
CA ILE A 139 3.53 17.41 29.30
C ILE A 139 2.59 16.49 30.07
N ARG A 140 1.74 17.04 30.94
CA ARG A 140 0.78 16.24 31.71
C ARG A 140 -0.25 15.53 30.83
N LYS A 141 -0.58 16.11 29.67
CA LYS A 141 -1.59 15.59 28.73
C LYS A 141 -1.00 14.67 27.66
N TYR A 142 0.20 14.97 27.16
CA TYR A 142 0.81 14.32 25.99
C TYR A 142 2.10 13.56 26.31
N GLY A 143 2.56 13.57 27.56
CA GLY A 143 3.76 12.87 28.00
C GLY A 143 5.01 13.36 27.28
N ARG A 144 5.56 12.50 26.41
CA ARG A 144 6.79 12.75 25.64
C ARG A 144 6.54 13.01 24.16
N ASP A 145 5.29 13.25 23.74
CA ASP A 145 5.01 13.74 22.39
C ASP A 145 5.46 15.21 22.26
N PHE A 146 6.73 15.39 21.94
CA PHE A 146 7.33 16.71 21.79
C PHE A 146 6.74 17.51 20.63
N GLN A 147 6.13 16.85 19.64
CA GLN A 147 5.48 17.53 18.52
C GLN A 147 4.15 18.12 19.00
N ALA A 148 3.30 17.33 19.66
CA ALA A 148 2.05 17.84 20.23
C ALA A 148 2.29 18.98 21.24
N ILE A 149 3.32 18.86 22.09
CA ILE A 149 3.68 19.92 23.05
C ILE A 149 4.14 21.19 22.31
N SER A 150 4.96 21.04 21.26
CA SER A 150 5.40 22.14 20.40
C SER A 150 4.20 22.86 19.77
N ASP A 151 3.24 22.10 19.23
CA ASP A 151 2.06 22.64 18.55
C ASP A 151 1.10 23.36 19.51
N VAL A 152 0.96 22.86 20.74
CA VAL A 152 0.16 23.51 21.80
C VAL A 152 0.75 24.86 22.21
N ILE A 153 2.09 24.96 22.29
CA ILE A 153 2.75 26.22 22.62
C ILE A 153 2.79 27.15 21.39
N GLY A 154 2.83 26.58 20.19
CA GLY A 154 2.74 27.28 18.90
C GLY A 154 4.03 27.99 18.46
N ASN A 155 4.82 28.52 19.39
CA ASN A 155 6.02 29.32 19.09
C ASN A 155 7.32 28.74 19.66
N LYS A 156 7.35 27.45 20.01
CA LYS A 156 8.56 26.73 20.43
C LYS A 156 8.77 25.56 19.50
N SER A 157 10.01 25.35 19.04
CA SER A 157 10.35 24.18 18.26
C SER A 157 10.48 22.94 19.15
N VAL A 158 10.35 21.75 18.54
CA VAL A 158 10.56 20.46 19.22
C VAL A 158 11.89 20.40 19.99
N VAL A 159 12.96 20.99 19.45
CA VAL A 159 14.27 21.05 20.12
C VAL A 159 14.20 21.92 21.37
N GLN A 160 13.52 23.07 21.31
CA GLN A 160 13.32 23.94 22.47
C GLN A 160 12.48 23.25 23.56
N VAL A 161 11.47 22.47 23.16
CA VAL A 161 10.67 21.64 24.09
C VAL A 161 11.54 20.57 24.74
N LYS A 162 12.36 19.82 23.99
CA LYS A 162 13.29 18.84 24.59
C LYS A 162 14.25 19.49 25.59
N ASN A 163 14.77 20.68 25.26
CA ASN A 163 15.61 21.44 26.17
C ASN A 163 14.86 21.90 27.42
N PHE A 164 13.57 22.24 27.31
CA PHE A 164 12.71 22.59 28.44
C PHE A 164 12.62 21.43 29.46
N PHE A 165 12.45 20.19 28.98
CA PHE A 165 12.43 19.00 29.85
C PHE A 165 13.67 18.86 30.72
N VAL A 166 14.84 19.21 30.17
CA VAL A 166 16.11 19.13 30.91
C VAL A 166 16.29 20.33 31.83
N ASN A 167 16.12 21.55 31.30
CA ASN A 167 16.42 22.80 32.00
C ASN A 167 15.41 23.14 33.12
N TYR A 168 14.21 22.59 33.06
CA TYR A 168 13.14 22.84 34.04
C TYR A 168 12.73 21.58 34.80
N ARG A 169 13.41 20.45 34.59
CA ARG A 169 13.13 19.14 35.20
C ARG A 169 12.76 19.21 36.68
N ARG A 170 13.62 19.83 37.48
CA ARG A 170 13.46 19.95 38.93
C ARG A 170 12.49 21.05 39.36
N ARG A 171 12.41 22.15 38.59
CA ARG A 171 11.61 23.32 38.96
C ARG A 171 10.11 23.08 38.82
N PHE A 172 9.73 22.21 37.88
CA PHE A 172 8.35 21.84 37.62
C PHE A 172 8.06 20.36 37.87
N ASN A 173 8.94 19.66 38.60
CA ASN A 173 8.78 18.23 38.94
C ASN A 173 8.37 17.38 37.72
N ILE A 174 9.04 17.59 36.58
CA ILE A 174 8.62 17.02 35.28
C ILE A 174 8.52 15.48 35.35
N ASP A 175 9.32 14.83 36.20
CA ASP A 175 9.23 13.38 36.42
C ASP A 175 7.90 12.94 37.05
N GLU A 176 7.41 13.68 38.04
CA GLU A 176 6.12 13.42 38.69
C GLU A 176 4.98 13.64 37.69
N VAL A 177 5.04 14.74 36.93
CA VAL A 177 4.06 15.05 35.87
C VAL A 177 4.00 13.93 34.81
N LEU A 178 5.16 13.39 34.42
CA LEU A 178 5.24 12.27 33.48
C LEU A 178 4.72 10.98 34.10
N GLN A 179 5.02 10.72 35.38
CA GLN A 179 4.49 9.56 36.09
C GLN A 179 2.96 9.59 36.18
N GLU A 180 2.36 10.76 36.41
CA GLU A 180 0.91 10.92 36.38
C GLU A 180 0.31 10.63 34.99
N TRP A 181 0.97 11.10 33.91
CA TRP A 181 0.56 10.77 32.55
C TRP A 181 0.64 9.25 32.28
N GLU A 182 1.73 8.60 32.70
CA GLU A 182 1.95 7.14 32.57
C GLU A 182 0.92 6.33 33.39
N ALA A 183 0.47 6.85 34.53
CA ALA A 183 -0.54 6.20 35.36
C ALA A 183 -1.94 6.21 34.71
N GLU A 184 -2.28 7.27 33.97
CA GLU A 184 -3.58 7.38 33.26
C GLU A 184 -3.60 6.65 31.93
N HIS A 185 -2.49 6.68 31.17
CA HIS A 185 -2.43 6.12 29.81
C HIS A 185 -1.86 4.69 29.79
N GLY A 186 -1.46 4.16 30.96
CA GLY A 186 -0.77 2.90 31.08
C GLY A 186 0.65 2.97 30.50
N LYS A 187 1.48 1.97 30.82
CA LYS A 187 2.70 1.73 30.05
C LYS A 187 2.30 1.14 28.70
N GLU A 188 1.89 1.98 27.75
CA GLU A 188 1.94 1.55 26.35
C GLU A 188 3.41 1.27 26.02
N GLU A 189 3.70 0.00 25.78
CA GLU A 189 4.96 -0.41 25.20
C GLU A 189 5.15 0.41 23.92
N THR A 190 6.15 1.28 23.97
CA THR A 190 6.74 1.88 22.78
C THR A 190 7.45 0.77 22.01
N ASN A 191 6.65 -0.07 21.34
CA ASN A 191 7.14 -1.00 20.34
C ASN A 191 6.31 -0.75 19.08
N GLY A 192 6.88 0.08 18.20
CA GLY A 192 6.47 0.10 16.82
C GLY A 192 6.67 -1.30 16.25
N THR A 193 5.59 -2.05 16.10
CA THR A 193 5.49 -3.15 15.16
C THR A 193 4.04 -3.26 14.74
N ASN A 194 3.81 -2.81 13.51
CA ASN A 194 2.69 -3.16 12.66
C ASN A 194 2.30 -4.64 12.86
N SER A 195 1.22 -4.88 13.60
CA SER A 195 0.53 -6.16 13.64
C SER A 195 -0.93 -5.91 13.32
N GLN A 196 -1.19 -5.60 12.05
CA GLN A 196 -2.50 -5.87 11.46
C GLN A 196 -2.80 -7.36 11.69
N LYS A 197 -3.66 -7.66 12.66
CA LYS A 197 -4.28 -8.99 12.76
C LYS A 197 -5.16 -9.17 11.52
N PRO A 198 -4.95 -10.22 10.70
CA PRO A 198 -5.85 -10.49 9.60
C PRO A 198 -7.20 -10.91 10.18
N VAL A 199 -8.25 -10.22 9.75
CA VAL A 199 -9.64 -10.56 10.03
C VAL A 199 -9.91 -11.95 9.47
N LYS A 200 -10.07 -12.95 10.34
CA LYS A 200 -10.57 -14.27 9.94
C LYS A 200 -12.05 -14.13 9.58
N SER A 201 -12.38 -14.29 8.30
CA SER A 201 -13.76 -14.52 7.85
C SER A 201 -14.28 -15.87 8.38
N PRO A 202 -15.59 -16.01 8.64
CA PRO A 202 -16.16 -17.22 9.21
C PRO A 202 -16.25 -18.32 8.16
N ASP A 203 -15.73 -19.49 8.51
CA ASP A 203 -15.82 -20.70 7.69
C ASP A 203 -17.21 -21.34 7.83
N ASN A 204 -17.81 -21.66 6.69
CA ASN A 204 -19.16 -22.20 6.56
C ASN A 204 -19.09 -23.73 6.69
N SER A 205 -19.29 -24.25 7.91
CA SER A 205 -19.38 -25.70 8.13
C SER A 205 -20.75 -26.23 7.73
N THR A 206 -20.91 -26.52 6.44
CA THR A 206 -21.94 -27.46 5.97
C THR A 206 -21.62 -28.85 6.51
N LYS A 207 -22.43 -29.34 7.44
CA LYS A 207 -22.39 -30.74 7.90
C LYS A 207 -23.73 -31.37 7.53
N MET A 208 -23.75 -32.04 6.38
CA MET A 208 -24.78 -33.00 5.99
C MET A 208 -24.10 -34.36 5.93
N SER A 209 -24.48 -35.26 6.84
CA SER A 209 -24.32 -36.71 6.67
C SER A 209 -25.39 -37.38 7.54
N GLU A 210 -26.27 -38.08 6.83
CA GLU A 210 -27.09 -39.26 7.18
C GLU A 210 -26.35 -40.25 8.13
N GLU A 211 -26.94 -41.19 8.87
CA GLU A 211 -28.11 -42.05 8.66
C GLU A 211 -28.42 -42.85 9.95
N GLU A 212 -29.65 -43.35 10.04
CA GLU A 212 -30.19 -44.58 10.68
C GLU A 212 -30.23 -44.87 12.21
N ASP A 213 -31.45 -45.31 12.57
CA ASP A 213 -31.88 -46.35 13.52
C ASP A 213 -31.40 -46.37 14.98
N GLU A 214 -32.36 -46.24 15.91
CA GLU A 214 -32.93 -47.42 16.61
C GLU A 214 -34.09 -46.98 17.53
N VAL A 215 -35.29 -47.49 17.25
CA VAL A 215 -36.47 -47.39 18.12
C VAL A 215 -36.31 -48.39 19.27
N ASN A 216 -36.40 -47.93 20.52
CA ASN A 216 -36.61 -48.81 21.67
C ASN A 216 -37.90 -48.41 22.41
N PRO A 217 -38.76 -49.38 22.79
CA PRO A 217 -40.09 -49.11 23.33
C PRO A 217 -40.09 -48.95 24.86
N VAL A 218 -41.15 -48.30 25.35
CA VAL A 218 -41.82 -48.62 26.62
C VAL A 218 -43.29 -48.85 26.30
#